data_AF-A0A959PTH8-F1
#
_entry.id   AF-A0A959PTH8-F1
#
_cell.length_a   1.000
_cell.length_b   1.000
_cell.length_c   1.000
_cell.angle_alpha   90.00
_cell.angle_beta   90.00
_cell.angle_gamma   90.00
#
_symmetry.space_group_name_H-M   'P 1'
#
loop_
_entity.id
_entity.type
_entity.pdbx_description
1 polymer ?
#
loop_
_entity_poly.entity_id
_entity_poly.type
_entity_poly.pdbx_seq_one_letter_code
_entity_poly.pdbx_strand_id
1 'polypeptide(L)' 'YQNDWDGTFNGDALPDGTYYFIFKYDEAQKLSGYLELQR' A
#
# COMPACT_ATOMS: atom_id res chain seq x y z
N TYR A 1 14.98 -0.53 6.15
CA TYR A 1 13.75 -0.61 5.37
C TYR A 1 14.02 0.16 4.09
N GLN A 2 14.21 -0.55 2.99
CA GLN A 2 14.52 0.05 1.68
C GLN A 2 13.21 0.11 0.91
N ASN A 3 12.61 1.29 0.85
CA ASN A 3 11.32 1.50 0.22
C ASN A 3 11.55 2.13 -1.15
N ASP A 4 11.75 1.29 -2.16
CA ASP A 4 11.98 1.72 -3.55
C ASP A 4 10.64 1.87 -4.31
N TRP A 5 9.53 2.08 -3.59
CA TRP A 5 8.21 2.23 -4.19
C TRP A 5 7.90 3.69 -4.50
N ASP A 6 7.80 4.01 -5.79
CA ASP A 6 7.55 5.36 -6.30
C ASP A 6 6.07 5.81 -6.26
N GLY A 7 5.24 5.18 -5.42
CA GLY A 7 3.82 5.53 -5.32
C GLY A 7 3.00 5.14 -6.56
N THR A 8 3.29 3.99 -7.17
CA THR A 8 2.58 3.47 -8.34
C THR A 8 1.81 2.19 -8.02
N PHE A 9 0.65 1.99 -8.65
CA PHE A 9 -0.10 0.75 -8.56
C PHE A 9 -0.56 0.33 -9.96
N ASN A 10 -0.28 -0.92 -10.35
CA ASN A 10 -0.54 -1.43 -11.71
C ASN A 10 0.06 -0.57 -12.84
N GLY A 11 1.17 0.12 -12.57
CA GLY A 11 1.85 0.99 -13.54
C GLY A 11 1.34 2.43 -13.56
N ASP A 12 0.24 2.72 -12.86
CA ASP A 12 -0.31 4.08 -12.75
C ASP A 12 0.16 4.79 -11.49
N ALA A 13 0.44 6.08 -11.61
CA ALA A 13 0.75 6.94 -10.48
C ALA A 13 -0.48 7.10 -9.58
N LEU A 14 -0.32 6.82 -8.28
CA LEU A 14 -1.35 7.07 -7.30
C LEU A 14 -1.37 8.56 -6.91
N PRO A 15 -2.56 9.19 -6.87
CA PRO A 15 -2.74 10.52 -6.30
C PRO A 15 -2.35 10.57 -4.81
N ASP A 16 -2.07 11.78 -4.30
CA ASP A 16 -1.87 11.99 -2.86
C ASP A 16 -3.14 11.63 -2.08
N GLY A 17 -2.97 10.95 -0.95
CA GLY A 17 -4.09 10.55 -0.10
C GLY A 17 -3.84 9.31 0.76
N THR A 18 -4.87 8.90 1.48
CA THR A 18 -4.85 7.72 2.35
C THR A 18 -5.32 6.48 1.60
N TYR A 19 -4.46 5.48 1.51
CA TYR A 19 -4.75 4.18 0.90
C TYR A 19 -4.84 3.12 1.97
N TYR A 20 -5.88 2.29 1.90
CA TYR A 20 -6.07 1.15 2.80
C TYR A 20 -5.65 -0.12 2.09
N PHE A 21 -4.92 -0.99 2.79
CA PHE A 21 -4.52 -2.29 2.25
C PHE A 21 -4.91 -3.43 3.21
N ILE A 22 -5.20 -4.58 2.61
CA ILE A 22 -5.40 -5.84 3.32
C ILE A 22 -4.49 -6.87 2.67
N PHE A 23 -3.47 -7.29 3.39
CA PHE A 23 -2.61 -8.40 3.03
C PHE A 23 -3.11 -9.67 3.73
N LYS A 24 -3.28 -10.75 2.98
CA LYS A 24 -3.69 -12.06 3.52
C LYS A 24 -2.58 -13.05 3.22
N TYR A 25 -1.97 -13.59 4.27
CA TYR A 25 -0.93 -14.62 4.12
C TYR A 25 -1.55 -16.02 4.10
N ASP A 26 -2.56 -16.25 4.94
CA ASP A 26 -3.43 -17.42 4.94
C ASP A 26 -4.86 -17.02 5.41
N GLU A 27 -5.79 -17.97 5.57
CA GLU A 27 -7.18 -17.66 5.99
C GLU A 27 -7.26 -17.03 7.40
N ALA A 28 -6.30 -17.33 8.28
CA ALA A 28 -6.25 -16.88 9.66
C ALA A 28 -5.42 -15.60 9.84
N GLN A 29 -4.42 -15.38 9.00
CA GLN A 29 -3.47 -14.28 9.09
C GLN A 29 -3.79 -13.19 8.07
N LYS A 30 -4.54 -12.19 8.54
CA LYS A 30 -4.87 -10.97 7.80
C LYS A 30 -4.16 -9.79 8.45
N LEU A 31 -3.36 -9.08 7.67
CA LEU A 31 -2.75 -7.82 8.04
C LEU A 31 -3.45 -6.70 7.27
N SER A 32 -4.16 -5.83 7.99
CA SER A 32 -4.77 -4.64 7.41
C SER A 32 -4.11 -3.39 7.94
N GLY A 33 -3.96 -2.38 7.10
CA GLY A 33 -3.38 -1.10 7.47
C GLY A 33 -3.77 0.00 6.51
N TYR A 34 -3.20 1.17 6.75
CA TYR A 34 -3.28 2.29 5.83
C TYR A 34 -1.89 2.87 5.60
N LEU A 35 -1.71 3.51 4.46
CA LEU A 35 -0.55 4.31 4.13
C LEU A 35 -1.04 5.68 3.66
N GLU A 36 -0.32 6.73 4.03
CA GLU A 36 -0.54 8.07 3.52
C GLU A 36 0.53 8.36 2.47
N LEU A 37 0.09 8.63 1.25
CA LEU A 37 0.97 9.05 0.17
C LEU A 37 0.97 10.59 0.15
N GLN A 38 2.13 11.18 0.43
CA GLN A 38 2.40 12.61 0.28
C GLN A 38 3.62 12.76 -0.63
N ARG A 39 3.49 13.56 -1.69
CA ARG A 39 4.59 13.91 -2.61
C ARG A 39 5.28 15.22 -2.24
#